data_AF-A0A2A9NIJ9-F1
#
_entry.id   AF-A0A2A9NIJ9-F1
#
_cell.length_a   1.000
_cell.length_b   1.000
_cell.length_c   1.000
_cell.angle_alpha   90.00
_cell.angle_beta   90.00
_cell.angle_gamma   90.00
#
_symmetry.space_group_name_H-M   'P 1'
#
loop_
_entity.id
_entity.type
_entity.pdbx_description
1 polymer ?
#
loop_
_entity_poly.entity_id
_entity_poly.type
_entity_poly.pdbx_seq_one_letter_code
_entity_poly.pdbx_strand_id
1 'polypeptide(L)'
;MFLLPAQHHHNNNSNSPPSSAVHAPPQTARTHTRDVDYIARSFPHEWLALGIPNPAERLKDCIAITAATFGLGMDWMNADADIALPMAQECTNDTYDPIHKAALQPNNVQLHTVYKSSNGLLHLISVTPFWAVALKLVRYTKWDPGDICLLLRNGTNISGTQWSADLVEEWLVNHCWPMAYASYDTQKKAVMRARIEHAVTM
;
A
#
# COMPACT_ATOMS: atom_id res chain seq x y z
N MET A 1 54.76 34.24 44.40
CA MET A 1 53.90 33.30 43.66
C MET A 1 54.79 32.64 42.61
N PHE A 2 54.97 31.33 42.73
CA PHE A 2 56.07 30.56 42.16
C PHE A 2 55.76 29.98 40.76
N LEU A 3 56.83 29.83 39.97
CA LEU A 3 57.13 28.81 38.94
C LEU A 3 56.46 28.85 37.54
N LEU A 4 57.33 29.05 36.53
CA LEU A 4 57.33 28.40 35.19
C LEU A 4 57.84 26.93 35.35
N PRO A 5 57.61 25.94 34.44
CA PRO A 5 58.18 25.96 33.06
C PRO A 5 57.54 25.08 31.93
N ALA A 6 57.98 25.38 30.69
CA ALA A 6 58.45 24.53 29.58
C ALA A 6 57.76 23.22 29.07
N GLN A 7 57.60 23.21 27.73
CA GLN A 7 58.05 22.23 26.71
C GLN A 7 57.29 20.92 26.35
N HIS A 8 57.18 20.73 25.02
CA HIS A 8 57.22 19.50 24.18
C HIS A 8 56.08 18.46 24.36
N HIS A 9 55.58 17.70 23.37
CA HIS A 9 56.06 17.19 22.08
C HIS A 9 54.84 16.65 21.28
N HIS A 10 54.92 16.65 19.94
CA HIS A 10 54.39 15.65 18.94
C HIS A 10 52.91 15.19 19.03
N ASN A 11 52.16 14.88 17.98
CA ASN A 11 52.44 14.48 16.60
C ASN A 11 51.11 14.49 15.82
N ASN A 12 51.19 14.57 14.48
CA ASN A 12 50.37 13.91 13.44
C ASN A 12 48.88 13.65 13.74
N ASN A 13 47.91 13.98 12.89
CA ASN A 13 47.79 13.46 11.53
C ASN A 13 46.42 13.87 10.95
N SER A 14 46.31 13.75 9.62
CA SER A 14 45.07 13.55 8.83
C SER A 14 44.03 14.68 8.77
N ASN A 15 44.26 15.62 7.84
CA ASN A 15 43.18 16.33 7.15
C ASN A 15 42.60 15.40 6.06
N SER A 16 41.45 14.79 6.35
CA SER A 16 40.54 14.25 5.33
C SER A 16 39.33 15.20 5.26
N PRO A 17 38.94 15.73 4.10
CA PRO A 17 37.73 16.54 3.99
C PRO A 17 36.49 15.66 4.18
N PRO A 18 35.40 16.20 4.76
CA PRO A 18 34.20 15.43 5.05
C PRO A 18 33.49 15.04 3.76
N SER A 19 33.16 13.75 3.69
CA SER A 19 32.28 13.14 2.70
C SER A 19 30.99 13.95 2.58
N SER A 20 30.78 14.55 1.42
CA SER A 20 29.52 15.18 1.02
C SER A 20 28.40 14.14 1.10
N ALA A 21 27.64 14.16 2.19
CA ALA A 21 26.37 13.46 2.27
C ALA A 21 25.46 14.06 1.19
N VAL A 22 25.28 13.31 0.10
CA VAL A 22 24.28 13.62 -0.92
C VAL A 22 22.93 13.54 -0.22
N HIS A 23 22.37 14.69 0.14
CA HIS A 23 20.98 14.79 0.53
C HIS A 23 20.14 14.25 -0.63
N ALA A 24 19.47 13.13 -0.40
CA ALA A 24 18.42 12.65 -1.30
C ALA A 24 17.41 13.79 -1.49
N PRO A 25 16.97 14.07 -2.73
CA PRO A 25 16.04 15.15 -2.98
C PRO A 25 14.75 14.93 -2.18
N PRO A 26 14.14 15.99 -1.61
CA PRO A 26 12.87 15.88 -0.91
C PRO A 26 11.85 15.24 -1.87
N GLN A 27 11.27 14.13 -1.44
CA GLN A 27 10.19 13.47 -2.19
C GLN A 27 9.11 14.51 -2.45
N THR A 28 8.96 14.92 -3.70
CA THR A 28 7.93 15.86 -4.13
C THR A 28 6.58 15.32 -3.68
N ALA A 29 5.89 16.08 -2.81
CA ALA A 29 4.59 15.69 -2.29
C ALA A 29 3.66 15.34 -3.45
N ARG A 30 3.06 14.14 -3.43
CA ARG A 30 2.07 13.72 -4.41
C ARG A 30 0.83 14.60 -4.24
N THR A 31 0.60 15.52 -5.17
CA THR A 31 -0.57 16.41 -5.11
C THR A 31 -1.83 15.75 -5.65
N HIS A 32 -1.72 14.68 -6.47
CA HIS A 32 -2.84 14.00 -7.11
C HIS A 32 -2.61 12.48 -7.26
N THR A 33 -3.66 11.69 -7.06
CA THR A 33 -3.79 10.31 -7.55
C THR A 33 -4.71 10.37 -8.76
N ARG A 34 -4.22 9.97 -9.95
CA ARG A 34 -4.98 10.11 -11.21
C ARG A 34 -5.62 8.80 -11.66
N ASP A 35 -5.17 7.69 -11.10
CA ASP A 35 -5.49 6.32 -11.45
C ASP A 35 -6.00 5.55 -10.22
N VAL A 36 -7.09 4.79 -10.42
CA VAL A 36 -7.77 3.98 -9.40
C VAL A 36 -7.81 2.54 -9.89
N ASP A 37 -7.04 1.67 -9.24
CA ASP A 37 -7.16 0.24 -9.44
C ASP A 37 -8.38 -0.27 -8.64
N TYR A 38 -9.26 -1.05 -9.27
CA TYR A 38 -10.43 -1.63 -8.60
C TYR A 38 -10.51 -3.15 -8.80
N ILE A 39 -11.18 -3.82 -7.86
CA ILE A 39 -11.42 -5.26 -7.92
C ILE A 39 -12.72 -5.49 -8.69
N ALA A 40 -12.61 -6.03 -9.90
CA ALA A 40 -13.75 -6.32 -10.76
C ALA A 40 -14.37 -7.70 -10.49
N ARG A 41 -13.61 -8.68 -9.99
CA ARG A 41 -14.02 -10.10 -9.92
C ARG A 41 -15.41 -10.36 -9.30
N SER A 42 -15.77 -9.67 -8.22
CA SER A 42 -17.07 -9.84 -7.54
C SER A 42 -18.21 -9.04 -8.17
N PHE A 43 -17.91 -7.90 -8.80
CA PHE A 43 -18.90 -6.93 -9.25
C PHE A 43 -19.92 -7.51 -10.24
N PRO A 44 -19.53 -8.20 -11.34
CA PRO A 44 -20.49 -8.77 -12.27
C PRO A 44 -21.41 -9.79 -11.60
N HIS A 45 -20.88 -10.63 -10.72
CA HIS A 45 -21.66 -11.67 -10.04
C HIS A 45 -22.74 -11.07 -9.14
N GLU A 46 -22.38 -10.06 -8.35
CA GLU A 46 -23.32 -9.38 -7.44
C GLU A 46 -24.43 -8.65 -8.20
N TRP A 47 -24.08 -7.92 -9.26
CA TRP A 47 -25.04 -7.14 -10.02
C TRP A 47 -25.94 -8.02 -10.90
N LEU A 48 -25.43 -9.15 -11.39
CA LEU A 48 -26.24 -10.13 -12.10
C LEU A 48 -27.27 -10.76 -11.15
N ALA A 49 -26.90 -11.04 -9.90
CA ALA A 49 -27.82 -11.54 -8.87
C ALA A 49 -28.93 -10.54 -8.52
N LEU A 50 -28.70 -9.24 -8.71
CA LEU A 50 -29.70 -8.18 -8.60
C LEU A 50 -30.54 -7.98 -9.89
N GLY A 51 -30.35 -8.83 -10.90
CA GLY A 51 -31.10 -8.79 -12.16
C GLY A 51 -30.62 -7.72 -13.15
N ILE A 52 -29.43 -7.15 -12.96
CA ILE A 52 -28.87 -6.15 -13.88
C ILE A 52 -28.14 -6.86 -15.03
N PRO A 53 -28.54 -6.66 -16.30
CA PRO A 53 -27.90 -7.31 -17.44
C PRO A 53 -26.59 -6.60 -17.81
N ASN A 54 -25.59 -7.36 -18.23
CA ASN A 54 -24.27 -6.89 -18.70
C ASN A 54 -23.59 -5.92 -17.73
N PRO A 55 -23.45 -6.27 -16.44
CA PRO A 55 -22.93 -5.35 -15.42
C PRO A 55 -21.48 -4.92 -15.68
N ALA A 56 -20.64 -5.82 -16.21
CA ALA A 56 -19.24 -5.52 -16.51
C ALA A 56 -19.11 -4.45 -17.61
N GLU A 57 -19.87 -4.59 -18.70
CA GLU A 57 -19.91 -3.65 -19.82
C GLU A 57 -20.45 -2.30 -19.36
N ARG A 58 -21.54 -2.30 -18.60
CA ARG A 58 -22.11 -1.06 -18.03
C ARG A 58 -21.13 -0.31 -17.14
N LEU A 59 -20.36 -1.02 -16.32
CA LEU A 59 -19.32 -0.38 -15.50
C LEU A 59 -18.23 0.26 -16.37
N LYS A 60 -17.78 -0.43 -17.42
CA LYS A 60 -16.80 0.11 -18.39
C LYS A 60 -17.34 1.36 -19.08
N ASP A 61 -18.59 1.36 -19.51
CA ASP A 61 -19.23 2.53 -20.12
C ASP A 61 -19.28 3.71 -19.14
N CYS A 62 -19.66 3.48 -17.88
CA CYS A 62 -19.67 4.50 -16.83
C CYS A 62 -18.26 5.07 -16.59
N ILE A 63 -17.23 4.22 -16.55
CA ILE A 63 -15.83 4.64 -16.41
C ILE A 63 -15.41 5.53 -17.58
N ALA A 64 -15.74 5.15 -18.82
CA ALA A 64 -15.42 5.92 -20.02
C ALA A 64 -16.17 7.26 -20.09
N ILE A 65 -17.46 7.28 -19.76
CA ILE A 65 -18.27 8.52 -19.68
C ILE A 65 -17.69 9.45 -18.62
N THR A 66 -17.30 8.92 -17.46
CA THR A 66 -16.66 9.70 -16.39
C THR A 66 -15.33 10.27 -16.86
N ALA A 67 -14.52 9.49 -17.57
CA ALA A 67 -13.26 9.96 -18.13
C ALA A 67 -13.47 11.15 -19.06
N ALA A 68 -14.42 11.03 -19.99
CA ALA A 68 -14.75 12.09 -20.93
C ALA A 68 -15.30 13.35 -20.24
N THR A 69 -16.15 13.17 -19.22
CA THR A 69 -16.80 14.28 -18.49
C THR A 69 -15.80 15.12 -17.70
N PHE A 70 -14.80 14.48 -17.10
CA PHE A 70 -13.83 15.13 -16.21
C PHE A 70 -12.44 15.32 -16.83
N GLY A 71 -12.25 14.96 -18.11
CA GLY A 71 -10.96 15.05 -18.79
C GLY A 71 -9.90 14.13 -18.17
N LEU A 72 -10.30 12.94 -17.71
CA LEU A 72 -9.39 11.93 -17.16
C LEU A 72 -8.78 11.10 -18.30
N GLY A 73 -7.64 10.47 -18.04
CA GLY A 73 -7.05 9.50 -18.99
C GLY A 73 -7.92 8.25 -19.14
N MET A 74 -7.77 7.51 -20.23
CA MET A 74 -8.57 6.29 -20.48
C MET A 74 -8.36 5.21 -19.40
N ASP A 75 -7.18 5.17 -18.79
CA ASP A 75 -6.80 4.19 -17.76
C ASP A 75 -6.95 4.75 -16.33
N TRP A 76 -7.75 5.82 -16.15
CA TRP A 76 -7.95 6.43 -14.83
C TRP A 76 -8.62 5.47 -13.83
N MET A 77 -9.37 4.49 -14.30
CA MET A 77 -9.93 3.43 -13.47
C MET A 77 -9.86 2.10 -14.21
N ASN A 78 -9.08 1.15 -13.69
CA ASN A 78 -8.80 -0.12 -14.36
C ASN A 78 -8.81 -1.29 -13.37
N ALA A 79 -8.97 -2.51 -13.89
CA ALA A 79 -8.96 -3.74 -13.11
C ALA A 79 -7.85 -4.70 -13.55
N ASP A 80 -6.79 -4.19 -14.20
CA ASP A 80 -5.70 -5.04 -14.70
C ASP A 80 -4.97 -5.75 -13.56
N ALA A 81 -4.96 -5.14 -12.38
CA ALA A 81 -4.44 -5.74 -11.16
C ALA A 81 -5.11 -7.09 -10.86
N ASP A 82 -6.39 -7.28 -11.21
CA ASP A 82 -7.13 -8.51 -10.95
C ASP A 82 -6.51 -9.73 -11.59
N ILE A 83 -5.64 -9.63 -12.59
CA ILE A 83 -5.01 -10.83 -13.17
C ILE A 83 -4.01 -11.45 -12.17
N ALA A 84 -3.36 -10.62 -11.36
CA ALA A 84 -2.27 -11.03 -10.48
C ALA A 84 -2.69 -11.24 -9.02
N LEU A 85 -3.94 -10.92 -8.64
CA LEU A 85 -4.42 -11.01 -7.26
C LEU A 85 -4.66 -12.47 -6.83
N PRO A 86 -4.30 -12.84 -5.59
CA PRO A 86 -4.51 -14.19 -5.09
C PRO A 86 -6.00 -14.51 -4.95
N MET A 87 -6.34 -15.79 -5.01
CA MET A 87 -7.62 -16.32 -4.56
C MET A 87 -7.36 -17.20 -3.34
N ALA A 88 -8.27 -17.18 -2.37
CA ALA A 88 -8.19 -18.00 -1.17
C ALA A 88 -9.21 -19.13 -1.23
N GLN A 89 -8.94 -20.22 -0.52
CA GLN A 89 -9.87 -21.33 -0.37
C GLN A 89 -10.48 -21.34 1.04
N GLU A 90 -11.77 -21.60 1.13
CA GLU A 90 -12.45 -21.90 2.40
C GLU A 90 -12.32 -23.39 2.75
N CYS A 91 -12.63 -23.74 4.00
CA CYS A 91 -12.69 -25.14 4.45
C CYS A 91 -13.69 -26.00 3.67
N THR A 92 -14.67 -25.36 3.01
CA THR A 92 -15.66 -26.01 2.13
C THR A 92 -15.13 -26.29 0.73
N ASN A 93 -13.84 -26.02 0.47
CA ASN A 93 -13.19 -26.08 -0.84
C ASN A 93 -13.64 -25.00 -1.84
N ASP A 94 -14.49 -24.06 -1.40
CA ASP A 94 -14.91 -22.93 -2.22
C ASP A 94 -13.80 -21.89 -2.32
N THR A 95 -13.61 -21.36 -3.52
CA THR A 95 -12.61 -20.32 -3.78
C THR A 95 -13.27 -18.94 -3.70
N TYR A 96 -12.63 -18.00 -3.00
CA TYR A 96 -13.14 -16.64 -2.82
C TYR A 96 -12.04 -15.60 -2.99
N ASP A 97 -12.45 -14.36 -3.25
CA ASP A 97 -11.55 -13.21 -3.28
C ASP A 97 -11.33 -12.69 -1.85
N PRO A 98 -10.12 -12.83 -1.28
CA PRO A 98 -9.86 -12.46 0.10
C PRO A 98 -9.74 -10.96 0.31
N ILE A 99 -9.48 -10.19 -0.75
CA ILE A 99 -9.39 -8.74 -0.70
C ILE A 99 -10.80 -8.16 -0.68
N HIS A 100 -11.66 -8.67 -1.55
CA HIS A 100 -13.09 -8.36 -1.55
C HIS A 100 -13.75 -8.70 -0.20
N LYS A 101 -13.55 -9.92 0.31
CA LYS A 101 -14.11 -10.35 1.59
C LYS A 101 -13.64 -9.49 2.76
N ALA A 102 -12.37 -9.05 2.75
CA ALA A 102 -11.83 -8.14 3.75
C ALA A 102 -12.40 -6.72 3.62
N ALA A 103 -12.55 -6.21 2.39
CA ALA A 103 -13.08 -4.87 2.13
C ALA A 103 -14.54 -4.72 2.59
N LEU A 104 -15.34 -5.78 2.49
CA LEU A 104 -16.74 -5.79 2.92
C LEU A 104 -16.96 -6.01 4.42
N GLN A 105 -15.90 -6.16 5.23
CA GLN A 105 -16.08 -6.26 6.68
C GLN A 105 -16.73 -4.98 7.23
N PRO A 106 -17.71 -5.06 8.17
CA PRO A 106 -18.48 -3.90 8.60
C PRO A 106 -17.65 -2.70 9.06
N ASN A 107 -16.56 -2.97 9.78
CA ASN A 107 -15.62 -1.95 10.23
C ASN A 107 -14.91 -1.25 9.07
N ASN A 108 -14.48 -2.00 8.04
CA ASN A 108 -13.84 -1.42 6.86
C ASN A 108 -14.84 -0.61 6.03
N VAL A 109 -16.06 -1.13 5.82
CA VAL A 109 -17.13 -0.37 5.14
C VAL A 109 -17.41 0.94 5.87
N GLN A 110 -17.48 0.92 7.20
CA GLN A 110 -17.74 2.12 7.99
C GLN A 110 -16.62 3.16 7.89
N LEU A 111 -15.35 2.73 7.99
CA LEU A 111 -14.20 3.63 8.08
C LEU A 111 -13.61 4.03 6.72
N HIS A 112 -13.80 3.19 5.70
CA HIS A 112 -13.05 3.27 4.44
C HIS A 112 -13.96 3.29 3.20
N THR A 113 -15.25 3.60 3.35
CA THR A 113 -16.08 4.00 2.19
C THR A 113 -15.64 5.36 1.67
N VAL A 114 -15.19 5.40 0.42
CA VAL A 114 -14.73 6.61 -0.28
C VAL A 114 -15.89 7.36 -0.93
N TYR A 115 -16.88 6.62 -1.43
CA TYR A 115 -18.04 7.20 -2.11
C TYR A 115 -19.28 6.33 -1.92
N LYS A 116 -20.43 7.00 -1.80
CA LYS A 116 -21.75 6.38 -1.92
C LYS A 116 -22.56 7.15 -2.93
N SER A 117 -23.17 6.44 -3.89
CA SER A 117 -24.10 7.06 -4.82
C SER A 117 -25.35 7.55 -4.08
N SER A 118 -25.99 8.58 -4.61
CA SER A 118 -27.21 9.15 -4.05
C SER A 118 -28.38 8.17 -4.01
N ASN A 119 -28.41 7.21 -4.93
CA ASN A 119 -29.40 6.13 -4.96
C ASN A 119 -29.02 4.92 -4.08
N GLY A 120 -27.86 4.94 -3.42
CA GLY A 120 -27.39 3.88 -2.54
C GLY A 120 -26.97 2.57 -3.22
N LEU A 121 -26.96 2.51 -4.56
CA LEU A 121 -26.65 1.28 -5.30
C LEU A 121 -25.14 1.06 -5.51
N LEU A 122 -24.33 2.10 -5.50
CA LEU A 122 -22.89 2.02 -5.74
C LEU A 122 -22.12 2.58 -4.55
N HIS A 123 -21.32 1.72 -3.93
CA HIS A 123 -20.35 2.11 -2.93
C HIS A 123 -18.93 1.86 -3.46
N LEU A 124 -18.06 2.87 -3.36
CA LEU A 124 -16.63 2.67 -3.55
C LEU A 124 -16.00 2.53 -2.18
N ILE A 125 -15.47 1.35 -1.89
CA ILE A 125 -14.87 1.01 -0.60
C ILE A 125 -13.39 0.75 -0.86
N SER A 126 -12.52 1.44 -0.13
CA SER A 126 -11.08 1.14 -0.19
C SER A 126 -10.83 -0.26 0.36
N VAL A 127 -9.85 -0.94 -0.23
CA VAL A 127 -9.29 -2.15 0.38
C VAL A 127 -8.80 -1.84 1.80
N THR A 128 -8.78 -2.86 2.66
CA THR A 128 -8.29 -2.69 4.03
C THR A 128 -6.83 -2.24 4.05
N PRO A 129 -6.38 -1.53 5.09
CA PRO A 129 -5.00 -1.05 5.17
C PRO A 129 -3.94 -2.14 5.00
N PHE A 130 -4.16 -3.35 5.51
CA PHE A 130 -3.23 -4.46 5.34
C PHE A 130 -3.09 -4.89 3.88
N TRP A 131 -4.20 -4.98 3.14
CA TRP A 131 -4.16 -5.30 1.72
C TRP A 131 -3.53 -4.16 0.91
N ALA A 132 -3.83 -2.90 1.24
CA ALA A 132 -3.18 -1.76 0.60
C ALA A 132 -1.65 -1.81 0.76
N VAL A 133 -1.15 -2.10 1.98
CA VAL A 133 0.28 -2.25 2.25
C VAL A 133 0.86 -3.48 1.53
N ALA A 134 0.19 -4.64 1.60
CA ALA A 134 0.63 -5.88 0.96
C ALA A 134 0.84 -5.69 -0.56
N LEU A 135 -0.16 -5.16 -1.25
CA LEU A 135 -0.14 -4.97 -2.71
C LEU A 135 0.94 -3.96 -3.12
N LYS A 136 1.09 -2.88 -2.34
CA LYS A 136 2.16 -1.89 -2.56
C LYS A 136 3.54 -2.45 -2.28
N LEU A 137 3.71 -3.36 -1.33
CA LEU A 137 4.99 -4.02 -1.07
C LEU A 137 5.40 -4.98 -2.18
N VAL A 138 4.46 -5.61 -2.88
CA VAL A 138 4.77 -6.48 -4.03
C VAL A 138 5.28 -5.64 -5.20
N ARG A 139 4.55 -4.57 -5.55
CA ARG A 139 4.90 -3.66 -6.64
C ARG A 139 6.14 -2.84 -6.31
N TYR A 140 6.08 -2.11 -5.19
CA TYR A 140 7.12 -1.26 -4.62
C TYR A 140 7.79 -0.33 -5.63
N THR A 141 6.99 0.50 -6.29
CA THR A 141 7.44 1.44 -7.32
C THR A 141 7.03 2.87 -7.01
N LYS A 142 7.83 3.83 -7.48
CA LYS A 142 7.50 5.27 -7.54
C LYS A 142 7.07 5.88 -6.19
N TRP A 143 5.79 5.82 -5.86
CA TRP A 143 5.19 6.40 -4.66
C TRP A 143 4.84 5.37 -3.58
N ASP A 144 4.93 4.07 -3.89
CA ASP A 144 4.53 3.00 -2.98
C ASP A 144 5.21 3.08 -1.60
N PRO A 145 6.52 3.41 -1.47
CA PRO A 145 7.14 3.55 -0.14
C PRO A 145 6.49 4.65 0.71
N GLY A 146 6.20 5.81 0.10
CA GLY A 146 5.54 6.93 0.76
C GLY A 146 4.09 6.64 1.10
N ASP A 147 3.35 6.01 0.17
CA ASP A 147 1.98 5.57 0.42
C ASP A 147 1.91 4.57 1.59
N ILE A 148 2.84 3.61 1.67
CA ILE A 148 2.95 2.66 2.79
C ILE A 148 3.25 3.41 4.09
N CYS A 149 4.23 4.31 4.08
CA CYS A 149 4.58 5.12 5.24
C CYS A 149 3.36 5.89 5.78
N LEU A 150 2.58 6.54 4.90
CA LEU A 150 1.37 7.26 5.28
C LEU A 150 0.28 6.34 5.85
N LEU A 151 0.08 5.15 5.27
CA LEU A 151 -0.86 4.15 5.79
C LEU A 151 -0.47 3.69 7.19
N LEU A 152 0.81 3.41 7.42
CA LEU A 152 1.34 3.02 8.74
C LEU A 152 1.19 4.17 9.74
N ARG A 153 1.59 5.40 9.39
CA ARG A 153 1.42 6.58 10.25
C ARG A 153 -0.05 6.81 10.61
N ASN A 154 -0.98 6.62 9.66
CA ASN A 154 -2.41 6.67 9.96
C ASN A 154 -2.82 5.58 10.98
N GLY A 155 -2.28 4.36 10.85
CA GLY A 155 -2.43 3.31 11.84
C GLY A 155 -1.94 3.74 13.23
N THR A 156 -0.76 4.35 13.32
CA THR A 156 -0.23 4.91 14.58
C THR A 156 -1.18 5.94 15.18
N ASN A 157 -1.76 6.83 14.37
CA ASN A 157 -2.68 7.86 14.85
C ASN A 157 -3.99 7.26 15.41
N ILE A 158 -4.45 6.14 14.84
CA ILE A 158 -5.71 5.50 15.25
C ILE A 158 -5.52 4.60 16.48
N SER A 159 -4.44 3.80 16.53
CA SER A 159 -4.25 2.76 17.55
C SER A 159 -3.06 2.97 18.47
N GLY A 160 -2.24 4.01 18.26
CA GLY A 160 -0.99 4.23 18.98
C GLY A 160 0.15 3.28 18.59
N THR A 161 -0.05 2.43 17.58
CA THR A 161 0.93 1.40 17.17
C THR A 161 2.24 2.02 16.72
N GLN A 162 3.35 1.58 17.32
CA GLN A 162 4.69 1.93 16.88
C GLN A 162 5.17 0.87 15.90
N TRP A 163 5.16 1.19 14.61
CA TRP A 163 5.49 0.22 13.57
C TRP A 163 6.99 -0.08 13.54
N SER A 164 7.32 -1.37 13.62
CA SER A 164 8.64 -1.92 13.30
C SER A 164 8.52 -2.84 12.09
N ALA A 165 9.65 -3.20 11.48
CA ALA A 165 9.63 -4.14 10.37
C ALA A 165 9.03 -5.51 10.76
N ASP A 166 9.37 -6.00 11.96
CA ASP A 166 8.83 -7.26 12.49
C ASP A 166 7.31 -7.20 12.70
N LEU A 167 6.80 -6.09 13.23
CA LEU A 167 5.36 -5.90 13.45
C LEU A 167 4.59 -5.82 12.13
N VAL A 168 5.14 -5.13 11.12
CA VAL A 168 4.51 -5.08 9.79
C VAL A 168 4.54 -6.46 9.15
N GLU A 169 5.65 -7.19 9.24
CA GLU A 169 5.77 -8.55 8.70
C GLU A 169 4.75 -9.50 9.36
N GLU A 170 4.66 -9.52 10.69
CA GLU A 170 3.68 -10.31 11.44
C GLU A 170 2.25 -9.95 11.04
N TRP A 171 1.95 -8.65 10.97
CA TRP A 171 0.63 -8.16 10.58
C TRP A 171 0.23 -8.63 9.17
N LEU A 172 1.16 -8.58 8.21
CA LEU A 172 0.92 -9.05 6.85
C LEU A 172 0.77 -10.57 6.77
N VAL A 173 1.59 -11.33 7.50
CA VAL A 173 1.45 -12.80 7.55
C VAL A 173 0.08 -13.21 8.09
N ASN A 174 -0.40 -12.53 9.13
CA ASN A 174 -1.67 -12.85 9.78
C ASN A 174 -2.89 -12.45 8.93
N HIS A 175 -2.85 -11.29 8.27
CA HIS A 175 -4.02 -10.74 7.56
C HIS A 175 -4.01 -10.99 6.05
N CYS A 176 -2.84 -11.13 5.44
CA CYS A 176 -2.64 -11.30 4.01
C CYS A 176 -2.03 -12.67 3.68
N TRP A 177 -2.35 -13.70 4.48
CA TRP A 177 -1.88 -15.08 4.25
C TRP A 177 -2.05 -15.62 2.82
N PRO A 178 -3.07 -15.23 2.01
CA PRO A 178 -3.20 -15.70 0.62
C PRO A 178 -2.04 -15.25 -0.29
N MET A 179 -1.23 -14.29 0.15
CA MET A 179 0.02 -13.90 -0.52
C MET A 179 1.14 -14.93 -0.36
N ALA A 180 0.93 -15.99 0.43
CA ALA A 180 1.83 -17.10 0.66
C ALA A 180 3.22 -16.70 1.20
N TYR A 181 3.28 -15.68 2.07
CA TYR A 181 4.52 -15.22 2.69
C TYR A 181 5.32 -16.33 3.39
N ALA A 182 4.61 -17.30 4.00
CA ALA A 182 5.24 -18.46 4.64
C ALA A 182 6.09 -19.28 3.65
N SER A 183 5.67 -19.34 2.39
CA SER A 183 6.33 -20.08 1.30
C SER A 183 7.39 -19.27 0.55
N TYR A 184 7.66 -18.02 0.95
CA TYR A 184 8.71 -17.23 0.31
C TYR A 184 10.09 -17.85 0.58
N ASP A 185 10.91 -17.91 -0.46
CA ASP A 185 12.33 -18.22 -0.34
C ASP A 185 13.08 -17.10 0.41
N THR A 186 14.31 -17.39 0.83
CA THR A 186 15.14 -16.47 1.62
C THR A 186 15.37 -15.14 0.90
N GLN A 187 15.49 -15.14 -0.44
CA GLN A 187 15.72 -13.93 -1.21
C GLN A 187 14.46 -13.06 -1.24
N LYS A 188 13.28 -13.63 -1.50
CA LYS A 188 12.00 -12.91 -1.48
C LYS A 188 11.69 -12.35 -0.10
N LYS A 189 11.97 -13.10 0.98
CA LYS A 189 11.84 -12.60 2.36
C LYS A 189 12.76 -11.42 2.63
N ALA A 190 14.03 -11.50 2.23
CA ALA A 190 14.98 -10.41 2.39
C ALA A 190 14.55 -9.15 1.62
N VAL A 191 14.07 -9.30 0.38
CA VAL A 191 13.55 -8.17 -0.41
C VAL A 191 12.32 -7.54 0.23
N MET A 192 11.36 -8.35 0.67
CA MET A 192 10.16 -7.85 1.35
C MET A 192 10.54 -7.09 2.62
N ARG A 193 11.43 -7.65 3.43
CA ARG A 193 11.89 -7.03 4.67
C ARG A 193 12.59 -5.69 4.43
N ALA A 194 13.51 -5.63 3.46
CA ALA A 194 14.18 -4.37 3.10
C ALA A 194 13.18 -3.29 2.66
N ARG A 195 12.13 -3.66 1.93
CA ARG A 195 11.06 -2.75 1.52
C ARG A 195 10.23 -2.24 2.70
N ILE A 196 9.95 -3.11 3.67
CA ILE A 196 9.27 -2.73 4.91
C ILE A 196 10.15 -1.78 5.73
N GLU A 197 11.41 -2.13 5.96
CA GLU A 197 12.37 -1.30 6.73
C GLU A 197 12.51 0.10 6.13
N HIS A 198 12.62 0.19 4.80
CA HIS A 198 12.66 1.47 4.12
C HIS A 198 11.35 2.27 4.32
N ALA A 199 10.18 1.65 4.20
CA ALA A 199 8.91 2.36 4.34
C ALA A 199 8.62 2.83 5.78
N VAL A 200 9.05 2.06 6.79
CA VAL A 200 8.88 2.39 8.22
C VAL A 200 9.77 3.55 8.66
N THR A 201 10.92 3.75 8.01
CA THR A 201 11.94 4.75 8.41
C THR A 201 11.84 6.08 7.66
N MET A 202 10.90 6.21 6.72
CA MET A 202 10.59 7.46 6.02
C MET A 202 9.89 8.51 6.91
#